data_AF-A0A9E3RK91-F1
#
_entry.id   AF-A0A9E3RK91-F1
#
_cell.length_a   1.000
_cell.length_b   1.000
_cell.length_c   1.000
_cell.angle_alpha   90.00
_cell.angle_beta   90.00
_cell.angle_gamma   90.00
#
_symmetry.space_group_name_H-M   'P 1'
#
loop_
_entity.id
_entity.type
_entity.pdbx_description
1 polymer ?
#
loop_
_entity_poly.entity_id
_entity_poly.type
_entity_poly.pdbx_seq_one_letter_code
_entity_poly.pdbx_strand_id
1 'polypeptide(L)'
;MKTNIQKVLLSAVTLLSVVVIGCSNLIDPTDGTTSSANVEQQLSMFVTQNSNTTSDDALLFPELDTMCPKGDIPFEKGHHGKGGHGHHGGKDGLDDHHGGIGHKGGFDKPRTKFDSLRLVLPCLQLTAEQDTAVRAILTTLHTQVGSILKATRDAQLPLRQDAQAKAKVVLDSLKAGSITRDEAKAQLDTIRQELETALQPGRDAAKAAITTLQNDALTAIRALLTTSQQVAWDIWISTGQLPC
;
A
#
# COMPACT_ATOMS: atom_id res chain seq x y z
N MET A 1 23.51 14.38 20.32
CA MET A 1 22.62 13.33 20.86
C MET A 1 22.31 12.33 19.75
N LYS A 2 23.15 11.30 19.60
CA LYS A 2 23.05 10.24 18.59
C LYS A 2 23.27 8.93 19.32
N THR A 3 22.21 8.30 19.82
CA THR A 3 22.18 6.90 20.29
C THR A 3 20.79 6.68 20.86
N ASN A 4 19.87 6.09 20.08
CA ASN A 4 18.69 5.35 20.60
C ASN A 4 17.82 4.70 19.50
N ILE A 5 18.09 4.92 18.21
CA ILE A 5 17.23 4.37 17.13
C ILE A 5 17.57 2.90 16.80
N GLN A 6 18.73 2.39 17.22
CA GLN A 6 19.22 1.07 16.80
C GLN A 6 18.71 -0.12 17.65
N LYS A 7 17.91 0.12 18.70
CA LYS A 7 17.47 -0.94 19.63
C LYS A 7 16.08 -1.52 19.33
N VAL A 8 15.28 -0.92 18.45
CA VAL A 8 13.90 -1.38 18.20
C VAL A 8 13.82 -2.52 17.17
N LEU A 9 14.89 -2.77 16.41
CA LEU A 9 14.91 -3.77 15.34
C LEU A 9 15.29 -5.20 15.77
N LEU A 10 15.56 -5.45 17.05
CA LEU A 10 16.17 -6.71 17.50
C LEU A 10 15.41 -7.39 18.64
N SER A 11 14.09 -7.60 18.51
CA SER A 11 13.34 -8.33 19.56
C SER A 11 12.03 -8.97 19.09
N ALA A 12 12.03 -9.68 17.96
CA ALA A 12 10.84 -10.45 17.57
C ALA A 12 11.15 -11.65 16.65
N VAL A 13 12.07 -12.54 17.05
CA VAL A 13 12.14 -13.89 16.44
C VAL A 13 12.49 -14.91 17.51
N THR A 14 11.49 -15.37 18.26
CA THR A 14 11.51 -16.68 18.93
C THR A 14 10.08 -17.08 19.26
N LEU A 15 9.55 -18.06 18.53
CA LEU A 15 8.82 -19.24 19.03
C LEU A 15 8.18 -19.97 17.85
N LEU A 16 8.91 -20.98 17.35
CA LEU A 16 8.32 -22.06 16.55
C LEU A 16 8.09 -23.22 17.53
N SER A 17 6.84 -23.42 17.94
CA SER A 17 6.41 -24.59 18.70
C SER A 17 5.25 -25.25 17.96
N VAL A 18 5.47 -26.53 17.66
CA VAL A 18 4.60 -27.50 17.01
C VAL A 18 3.23 -27.59 17.67
N VAL A 19 2.17 -27.66 16.86
CA VAL A 19 0.92 -28.37 17.22
C VAL A 19 0.50 -29.26 16.04
N VAL A 20 0.58 -30.57 16.27
CA VAL A 20 -0.14 -31.62 15.54
C VAL A 20 -1.39 -31.93 16.36
N ILE A 21 -2.55 -32.09 15.71
CA ILE A 21 -3.78 -32.88 16.01
C ILE A 21 -4.80 -32.40 14.95
N GLY A 22 -5.55 -33.18 14.17
CA GLY A 22 -5.93 -34.58 14.21
C GLY A 22 -7.42 -34.70 13.83
N CYS A 23 -7.70 -35.47 12.76
CA CYS A 23 -8.93 -36.20 12.41
C CYS A 23 -10.28 -35.50 12.09
N SER A 24 -10.65 -35.60 10.81
CA SER A 24 -11.91 -36.10 10.20
C SER A 24 -13.29 -35.84 10.83
N ASN A 25 -14.23 -35.28 10.05
CA ASN A 25 -15.44 -35.99 9.58
C ASN A 25 -16.34 -35.15 8.62
N LEU A 26 -16.59 -35.73 7.44
CA LEU A 26 -17.88 -35.93 6.76
C LEU A 26 -18.96 -34.82 6.82
N ILE A 27 -19.21 -34.15 5.68
CA ILE A 27 -20.56 -33.79 5.19
C ILE A 27 -20.59 -33.99 3.66
N ASP A 28 -21.62 -34.71 3.22
CA ASP A 28 -21.97 -35.23 1.88
C ASP A 28 -22.65 -34.14 0.98
N PRO A 29 -23.03 -34.39 -0.30
CA PRO A 29 -22.63 -33.55 -1.42
C PRO A 29 -23.83 -33.05 -2.24
N THR A 30 -23.98 -31.74 -2.46
CA THR A 30 -24.97 -31.29 -3.44
C THR A 30 -24.50 -30.09 -4.25
N ASP A 31 -24.33 -30.40 -5.54
CA ASP A 31 -24.61 -29.59 -6.72
C ASP A 31 -23.99 -28.20 -6.83
N GLY A 32 -23.22 -28.05 -7.90
CA GLY A 32 -23.04 -26.76 -8.53
C GLY A 32 -21.78 -26.73 -9.36
N THR A 33 -21.89 -27.20 -10.60
CA THR A 33 -20.99 -26.98 -11.74
C THR A 33 -20.18 -25.69 -11.63
N THR A 34 -19.08 -25.74 -10.87
CA THR A 34 -18.08 -24.68 -10.84
C THR A 34 -16.93 -25.22 -11.67
N SER A 35 -16.92 -24.74 -12.91
CA SER A 35 -16.00 -25.09 -13.99
C SER A 35 -14.59 -25.42 -13.49
N SER A 36 -14.01 -26.52 -14.00
CA SER A 36 -12.62 -26.92 -13.74
C SER A 36 -11.64 -25.78 -13.97
N ALA A 37 -11.99 -24.89 -14.90
CA ALA A 37 -11.22 -23.72 -15.25
C ALA A 37 -11.02 -22.76 -14.07
N ASN A 38 -11.94 -22.72 -13.09
CA ASN A 38 -11.91 -21.71 -12.03
C ASN A 38 -10.82 -21.99 -10.99
N VAL A 39 -10.75 -23.22 -10.43
CA VAL A 39 -9.77 -23.54 -9.36
C VAL A 39 -8.35 -23.60 -9.92
N GLU A 40 -8.16 -24.17 -11.11
CA GLU A 40 -6.85 -24.21 -11.77
C GLU A 40 -6.34 -22.80 -12.13
N GLN A 41 -7.23 -21.91 -12.60
CA GLN A 41 -6.91 -20.51 -12.86
C GLN A 41 -6.57 -19.78 -11.56
N GLN A 42 -7.32 -19.99 -10.48
CA GLN A 42 -7.02 -19.40 -9.17
C GLN A 42 -5.64 -19.83 -8.65
N LEU A 43 -5.31 -21.12 -8.73
CA LEU A 43 -3.99 -21.63 -8.36
C LEU A 43 -2.89 -21.02 -9.24
N SER A 44 -3.09 -20.96 -10.55
CA SER A 44 -2.12 -20.40 -11.49
C SER A 44 -1.89 -18.90 -11.26
N MET A 45 -2.96 -18.15 -11.00
CA MET A 45 -2.88 -16.73 -10.62
C MET A 45 -2.15 -16.55 -9.29
N PHE A 46 -2.47 -17.36 -8.28
CA PHE A 46 -1.82 -17.27 -6.97
C PHE A 46 -0.32 -17.57 -7.07
N VAL A 47 0.08 -18.59 -7.82
CA VAL A 47 1.49 -18.92 -8.08
C VAL A 47 2.20 -17.75 -8.77
N THR A 48 1.56 -17.13 -9.77
CA THR A 48 2.13 -16.00 -10.52
C THR A 48 2.25 -14.73 -9.67
N GLN A 49 1.24 -14.42 -8.85
CA GLN A 49 1.25 -13.26 -7.97
C GLN A 49 2.34 -13.35 -6.90
N ASN A 50 2.65 -14.56 -6.44
CA ASN A 50 3.65 -14.77 -5.39
C ASN A 50 5.05 -15.10 -5.94
N SER A 51 5.21 -15.20 -7.27
CA SER A 51 6.50 -15.46 -7.92
C SER A 51 7.35 -14.22 -8.18
N ASN A 52 6.71 -13.05 -8.31
CA ASN A 52 7.40 -11.84 -8.75
C ASN A 52 8.07 -11.07 -7.60
N THR A 53 9.26 -10.56 -7.87
CA THR A 53 10.02 -9.66 -7.00
C THR A 53 9.75 -8.18 -7.32
N THR A 54 8.92 -7.90 -8.33
CA THR A 54 8.78 -6.57 -8.92
C THR A 54 7.66 -5.76 -8.27
N SER A 55 8.05 -4.73 -7.50
CA SER A 55 7.31 -3.50 -7.12
C SER A 55 5.79 -3.60 -6.89
N ASP A 56 5.29 -4.62 -6.20
CA ASP A 56 3.89 -4.69 -5.78
C ASP A 56 3.63 -3.89 -4.48
N ASP A 57 3.91 -2.59 -4.52
CA ASP A 57 3.64 -1.68 -3.39
C ASP A 57 2.14 -1.60 -3.09
N ALA A 58 1.34 -1.66 -4.15
CA ALA A 58 -0.11 -1.72 -4.12
C ALA A 58 -0.67 -2.97 -3.41
N LEU A 59 0.08 -4.09 -3.38
CA LEU A 59 -0.33 -5.31 -2.68
C LEU A 59 0.05 -5.31 -1.19
N LEU A 60 1.01 -4.46 -0.81
CA LEU A 60 1.45 -4.35 0.59
C LEU A 60 0.52 -3.46 1.38
N PHE A 61 0.12 -2.33 0.79
CA PHE A 61 -0.78 -1.38 1.41
C PHE A 61 -1.66 -0.68 0.34
N PRO A 62 -2.78 -1.28 -0.07
CA PRO A 62 -3.72 -0.64 -1.00
C PRO A 62 -4.26 0.71 -0.47
N GLU A 63 -4.13 0.96 0.84
CA GLU A 63 -4.54 2.20 1.50
C GLU A 63 -3.41 3.26 1.57
N LEU A 64 -2.17 2.91 1.23
CA LEU A 64 -0.99 3.78 1.37
C LEU A 64 -0.43 4.28 0.02
N ASP A 65 -1.00 3.83 -1.10
CA ASP A 65 -0.57 4.17 -2.46
C ASP A 65 -0.64 5.69 -2.77
N THR A 66 -1.32 6.48 -1.94
CA THR A 66 -1.34 7.95 -2.04
C THR A 66 -0.09 8.62 -1.45
N MET A 67 0.74 7.90 -0.66
CA MET A 67 1.87 8.51 0.05
C MET A 67 3.14 8.65 -0.78
N CYS A 68 3.29 7.86 -1.85
CA CYS A 68 4.45 7.90 -2.73
C CYS A 68 3.99 8.06 -4.19
N PRO A 69 3.59 9.27 -4.63
CA PRO A 69 3.39 9.50 -6.05
C PRO A 69 4.68 9.15 -6.80
N LYS A 70 4.60 8.16 -7.69
CA LYS A 70 5.64 7.89 -8.69
C LYS A 70 5.62 9.06 -9.67
N GLY A 71 6.46 10.06 -9.41
CA GLY A 71 6.60 11.23 -10.26
C GLY A 71 7.07 12.42 -9.45
N ASP A 72 8.11 13.08 -9.97
CA ASP A 72 8.68 14.32 -9.43
C ASP A 72 7.56 15.25 -9.00
N ILE A 73 7.54 15.59 -7.70
CA ILE A 73 6.58 16.55 -7.14
C ILE A 73 6.94 17.91 -7.76
N PRO A 74 6.18 18.45 -8.73
CA PRO A 74 6.44 19.79 -9.24
C PRO A 74 5.79 20.72 -8.24
N PHE A 75 6.53 21.10 -7.21
CA PHE A 75 6.15 22.18 -6.32
C PHE A 75 6.56 23.50 -6.98
N GLU A 76 6.15 23.71 -8.23
CA GLU A 76 6.48 24.93 -8.97
C GLU A 76 5.38 25.96 -8.75
N LYS A 77 5.81 27.13 -8.27
CA LYS A 77 5.00 28.34 -8.15
C LYS A 77 4.28 28.62 -9.46
N GLY A 78 3.00 28.96 -9.37
CA GLY A 78 2.22 29.40 -10.52
C GLY A 78 2.88 30.56 -11.27
N HIS A 79 2.96 30.42 -12.59
CA HIS A 79 2.97 31.53 -13.51
C HIS A 79 1.86 31.32 -14.55
N HIS A 80 0.88 32.22 -14.54
CA HIS A 80 -0.06 32.38 -15.64
C HIS A 80 0.70 32.82 -16.89
N GLY A 81 0.75 31.96 -17.91
CA GLY A 81 1.17 32.30 -19.27
C GLY A 81 0.09 31.91 -20.26
N LYS A 82 -0.61 32.91 -20.81
CA LYS A 82 -1.58 32.74 -21.90
C LYS A 82 -0.89 32.44 -23.24
N GLY A 83 -1.58 31.66 -24.08
CA GLY A 83 -1.42 31.61 -25.55
C GLY A 83 -0.42 30.54 -26.01
N GLY A 84 -0.64 29.78 -27.08
CA GLY A 84 -1.64 29.86 -28.14
C GLY A 84 -1.57 28.63 -29.05
N HIS A 85 -2.51 28.59 -29.98
CA HIS A 85 -2.89 27.52 -30.90
C HIS A 85 -1.78 26.87 -31.77
N GLY A 86 -2.03 25.60 -32.12
CA GLY A 86 -1.51 24.94 -33.31
C GLY A 86 -2.29 23.64 -33.60
N HIS A 87 -3.13 23.67 -34.63
CA HIS A 87 -4.02 22.60 -35.11
C HIS A 87 -3.37 21.69 -36.18
N HIS A 88 -4.03 20.55 -36.44
CA HIS A 88 -3.96 19.60 -37.57
C HIS A 88 -2.94 18.45 -37.46
N GLY A 89 -3.26 17.18 -37.74
CA GLY A 89 -4.48 16.47 -38.18
C GLY A 89 -4.26 14.96 -37.95
N GLY A 90 -5.24 14.17 -37.54
CA GLY A 90 -6.29 13.65 -38.43
C GLY A 90 -5.84 12.34 -39.08
N LYS A 91 -6.22 11.19 -38.50
CA LYS A 91 -6.60 9.98 -39.24
C LYS A 91 -7.36 9.01 -38.34
N ASP A 92 -8.63 8.97 -38.66
CA ASP A 92 -9.72 8.15 -38.16
C ASP A 92 -9.41 6.65 -38.31
N GLY A 93 -9.73 5.89 -37.27
CA GLY A 93 -9.52 4.45 -37.17
C GLY A 93 -10.32 3.92 -35.99
N LEU A 94 -11.60 3.75 -36.25
CA LEU A 94 -12.68 3.24 -35.40
C LEU A 94 -12.29 1.89 -34.76
N ASP A 95 -12.29 1.82 -33.43
CA ASP A 95 -12.52 0.57 -32.68
C ASP A 95 -13.24 0.90 -31.36
N ASP A 96 -14.49 0.45 -31.30
CA ASP A 96 -15.42 0.62 -30.19
C ASP A 96 -15.00 -0.24 -28.99
N HIS A 97 -14.30 0.37 -28.04
CA HIS A 97 -14.25 -0.12 -26.66
C HIS A 97 -14.76 0.94 -25.69
N HIS A 98 -16.08 0.93 -25.51
CA HIS A 98 -16.74 1.55 -24.36
C HIS A 98 -16.26 0.90 -23.06
N GLY A 99 -15.39 1.62 -22.34
CA GLY A 99 -14.87 1.23 -21.03
C GLY A 99 -14.21 2.37 -20.26
N GLY A 100 -14.71 3.61 -20.41
CA GLY A 100 -14.66 4.65 -19.38
C GLY A 100 -13.31 5.01 -18.75
N ILE A 101 -12.29 5.39 -19.54
CA ILE A 101 -11.22 6.27 -19.03
C ILE A 101 -11.82 7.68 -18.96
N GLY A 102 -12.36 8.01 -17.80
CA GLY A 102 -13.13 9.24 -17.59
C GLY A 102 -13.12 9.74 -16.16
N HIS A 103 -12.00 9.64 -15.43
CA HIS A 103 -11.85 10.44 -14.22
C HIS A 103 -11.28 11.82 -14.56
N LYS A 104 -12.18 12.69 -15.00
CA LYS A 104 -11.98 14.14 -14.91
C LYS A 104 -11.82 14.53 -13.44
N GLY A 105 -10.60 14.93 -13.07
CA GLY A 105 -10.33 16.09 -12.19
C GLY A 105 -11.05 16.21 -10.84
N GLY A 106 -11.53 15.12 -10.24
CA GLY A 106 -11.93 15.12 -8.85
C GLY A 106 -10.66 15.10 -8.01
N PHE A 107 -10.38 16.16 -7.26
CA PHE A 107 -9.48 16.02 -6.11
C PHE A 107 -10.15 15.00 -5.18
N ASP A 108 -9.66 13.76 -5.21
CA ASP A 108 -10.05 12.76 -4.23
C ASP A 108 -9.93 13.39 -2.86
N LYS A 109 -11.01 13.32 -2.08
CA LYS A 109 -11.00 13.87 -0.72
C LYS A 109 -9.83 13.22 0.03
N PRO A 110 -9.00 14.01 0.73
CA PRO A 110 -7.86 13.47 1.46
C PRO A 110 -8.35 12.39 2.42
N ARG A 111 -7.80 11.19 2.30
CA ARG A 111 -8.21 10.01 3.08
C ARG A 111 -7.65 10.06 4.50
N THR A 112 -6.54 10.77 4.68
CA THR A 112 -5.86 10.99 5.96
C THR A 112 -5.59 12.48 6.21
N LYS A 113 -5.33 12.84 7.46
CA LYS A 113 -4.85 14.20 7.83
C LYS A 113 -3.52 14.54 7.14
N PHE A 114 -2.71 13.54 6.84
CA PHE A 114 -1.46 13.74 6.13
C PHE A 114 -1.71 14.07 4.65
N ASP A 115 -2.72 13.46 4.01
CA ASP A 115 -3.10 13.80 2.63
C ASP A 115 -3.60 15.25 2.50
N SER A 116 -4.29 15.76 3.54
CA SER A 116 -4.76 17.15 3.56
C SER A 116 -3.66 18.17 3.90
N LEU A 117 -2.43 17.72 4.19
CA LEU A 117 -1.29 18.60 4.45
C LEU A 117 -0.98 19.50 3.24
N ARG A 118 -1.13 18.96 2.01
CA ARG A 118 -0.98 19.76 0.77
C ARG A 118 -1.99 20.90 0.65
N LEU A 119 -3.15 20.78 1.30
CA LEU A 119 -4.20 21.78 1.29
C LEU A 119 -4.00 22.82 2.40
N VAL A 120 -3.48 22.41 3.57
CA VAL A 120 -3.29 23.32 4.71
C VAL A 120 -2.03 24.18 4.58
N LEU A 121 -0.93 23.65 4.06
CA LEU A 121 0.36 24.37 4.02
C LEU A 121 0.26 25.73 3.32
N PRO A 122 -0.44 25.88 2.17
CA PRO A 122 -0.64 27.19 1.54
C PRO A 122 -1.43 28.18 2.40
N CYS A 123 -2.42 27.73 3.18
CA CYS A 123 -3.21 28.61 4.05
C CYS A 123 -2.40 29.22 5.20
N LEU A 124 -1.30 28.58 5.62
CA LEU A 124 -0.49 29.01 6.75
C LEU A 124 0.44 30.19 6.42
N GLN A 125 0.53 30.59 5.15
CA GLN A 125 1.38 31.70 4.69
C GLN A 125 2.82 31.56 5.23
N LEU A 126 3.43 30.39 5.01
CA LEU A 126 4.77 30.09 5.49
C LEU A 126 5.80 31.07 4.92
N THR A 127 6.79 31.48 5.74
CA THR A 127 7.96 32.21 5.23
C THR A 127 8.83 31.30 4.35
N ALA A 128 9.77 31.88 3.61
CA ALA A 128 10.68 31.09 2.76
C ALA A 128 11.53 30.11 3.58
N GLU A 129 11.95 30.52 4.78
CA GLU A 129 12.71 29.69 5.71
C GLU A 129 11.85 28.55 6.27
N GLN A 130 10.61 28.85 6.67
CA GLN A 130 9.65 27.83 7.14
C GLN A 130 9.32 26.83 6.03
N ASP A 131 9.04 27.29 4.81
CA ASP A 131 8.75 26.43 3.66
C ASP A 131 9.93 25.49 3.36
N THR A 132 11.15 26.02 3.35
CA THR A 132 12.38 25.22 3.17
C THR A 132 12.52 24.14 4.25
N ALA A 133 12.28 24.50 5.52
CA ALA A 133 12.35 23.55 6.63
C ALA A 133 11.25 22.49 6.58
N VAL A 134 10.01 22.86 6.21
CA VAL A 134 8.90 21.92 6.01
C VAL A 134 9.22 20.93 4.90
N ARG A 135 9.77 21.37 3.76
CA ARG A 135 10.19 20.46 2.68
C ARG A 135 11.24 19.46 3.13
N ALA A 136 12.20 19.88 3.94
CA ALA A 136 13.21 18.99 4.48
C ALA A 136 12.60 17.90 5.39
N ILE A 137 11.60 18.27 6.22
CA ILE A 137 10.84 17.32 7.04
C ILE A 137 10.11 16.30 6.15
N LEU A 138 9.38 16.78 5.14
CA LEU A 138 8.60 15.90 4.25
C LEU A 138 9.49 14.96 3.42
N THR A 139 10.65 15.44 2.97
CA THR A 139 11.65 14.63 2.25
C THR A 139 12.21 13.52 3.14
N THR A 140 12.50 13.86 4.40
CA THR A 140 12.97 12.89 5.40
C THR A 140 11.92 11.82 5.66
N LEU A 141 10.67 12.24 5.88
CA LEU A 141 9.54 11.33 6.07
C LEU A 141 9.38 10.38 4.87
N HIS A 142 9.37 10.92 3.65
CA HIS A 142 9.26 10.10 2.43
C HIS A 142 10.36 9.03 2.37
N THR A 143 11.60 9.41 2.66
CA THR A 143 12.75 8.50 2.67
C THR A 143 12.58 7.39 3.71
N GLN A 144 12.14 7.74 4.92
CA GLN A 144 11.93 6.77 6.00
C GLN A 144 10.76 5.82 5.72
N VAL A 145 9.65 6.34 5.20
CA VAL A 145 8.50 5.53 4.77
C VAL A 145 8.93 4.55 3.67
N GLY A 146 9.66 5.03 2.64
CA GLY A 146 10.19 4.16 1.59
C GLY A 146 11.08 3.04 2.12
N SER A 147 11.90 3.33 3.14
CA SER A 147 12.73 2.33 3.82
C SER A 147 11.91 1.28 4.56
N ILE A 148 10.86 1.69 5.30
CA ILE A 148 9.94 0.77 5.99
C ILE A 148 9.26 -0.15 4.98
N LEU A 149 8.67 0.43 3.91
CA LEU A 149 7.99 -0.34 2.87
C LEU A 149 8.92 -1.37 2.23
N LYS A 150 10.16 -0.97 1.93
CA LYS A 150 11.17 -1.89 1.40
C LYS A 150 11.51 -3.01 2.38
N ALA A 151 11.78 -2.68 3.65
CA ALA A 151 12.10 -3.66 4.67
C ALA A 151 10.96 -4.67 4.87
N THR A 152 9.71 -4.20 4.90
CA THR A 152 8.52 -5.06 4.96
C THR A 152 8.42 -5.96 3.74
N ARG A 153 8.63 -5.44 2.52
CA ARG A 153 8.61 -6.24 1.29
C ARG A 153 9.65 -7.35 1.33
N ASP A 154 10.87 -7.02 1.73
CA ASP A 154 12.01 -7.94 1.80
C ASP A 154 11.74 -9.04 2.86
N ALA A 155 11.16 -8.69 4.00
CA ALA A 155 10.79 -9.64 5.06
C ALA A 155 9.64 -10.58 4.65
N GLN A 156 8.71 -10.11 3.83
CA GLN A 156 7.56 -10.90 3.36
C GLN A 156 7.89 -11.81 2.18
N LEU A 157 8.95 -11.53 1.43
CA LEU A 157 9.35 -12.32 0.27
C LEU A 157 9.48 -13.83 0.54
N PRO A 158 10.22 -14.29 1.57
CA PRO A 158 10.33 -15.72 1.84
C PRO A 158 8.97 -16.38 2.18
N LEU A 159 8.05 -15.66 2.83
CA LEU A 159 6.71 -16.17 3.15
C LEU A 159 5.87 -16.37 1.88
N ARG A 160 5.93 -15.42 0.94
CA ARG A 160 5.25 -15.53 -0.36
C ARG A 160 5.82 -16.70 -1.19
N GLN A 161 7.14 -16.87 -1.17
CA GLN A 161 7.82 -17.97 -1.87
C GLN A 161 7.44 -19.35 -1.29
N ASP A 162 7.31 -19.47 0.03
CA ASP A 162 6.80 -20.70 0.67
C ASP A 162 5.36 -21.00 0.23
N ALA A 163 4.47 -20.01 0.31
CA ALA A 163 3.08 -20.16 -0.11
C ALA A 163 2.95 -20.50 -1.60
N GLN A 164 3.79 -19.88 -2.45
CA GLN A 164 3.87 -20.19 -3.88
C GLN A 164 4.27 -21.66 -4.11
N ALA A 165 5.29 -22.14 -3.41
CA ALA A 165 5.76 -23.52 -3.55
C ALA A 165 4.66 -24.52 -3.15
N LYS A 166 3.97 -24.27 -2.03
CA LYS A 166 2.80 -25.06 -1.60
C LYS A 166 1.71 -25.06 -2.68
N ALA A 167 1.32 -23.89 -3.18
CA ALA A 167 0.27 -23.79 -4.20
C ALA A 167 0.65 -24.48 -5.52
N LYS A 168 1.94 -24.48 -5.88
CA LYS A 168 2.42 -25.23 -7.05
C LYS A 168 2.24 -26.74 -6.87
N VAL A 169 2.51 -27.28 -5.68
CA VAL A 169 2.26 -28.70 -5.39
C VAL A 169 0.78 -29.06 -5.51
N VAL A 170 -0.11 -28.19 -5.03
CA VAL A 170 -1.57 -28.37 -5.19
C VAL A 170 -1.97 -28.37 -6.67
N LEU A 171 -1.44 -27.42 -7.44
CA LEU A 171 -1.71 -27.31 -8.89
C LEU A 171 -1.23 -28.55 -9.65
N ASP A 172 -0.01 -29.02 -9.37
CA ASP A 172 0.56 -30.20 -10.02
C ASP A 172 -0.24 -31.47 -9.65
N SER A 173 -0.70 -31.59 -8.39
CA SER A 173 -1.55 -32.69 -7.93
C SER A 173 -2.94 -32.67 -8.58
N LEU A 174 -3.53 -31.49 -8.76
CA LEU A 174 -4.82 -31.33 -9.44
C LEU A 174 -4.71 -31.72 -10.93
N LYS A 175 -3.63 -31.29 -11.60
CA LYS A 175 -3.37 -31.62 -13.02
C LYS A 175 -3.11 -33.10 -13.23
N ALA A 176 -2.44 -33.75 -12.27
CA ALA A 176 -2.24 -35.20 -12.29
C ALA A 176 -3.52 -36.00 -12.01
N GLY A 177 -4.60 -35.33 -11.56
CA GLY A 177 -5.83 -36.00 -11.14
C GLY A 177 -5.71 -36.72 -9.79
N SER A 178 -4.64 -36.45 -9.03
CA SER A 178 -4.36 -37.07 -7.72
C SER A 178 -5.24 -36.50 -6.60
N ILE A 179 -5.77 -35.30 -6.80
CA ILE A 179 -6.75 -34.66 -5.91
C ILE A 179 -7.94 -34.15 -6.73
N THR A 180 -9.09 -34.09 -6.08
CA THR A 180 -10.29 -33.46 -6.60
C THR A 180 -10.17 -31.93 -6.58
N ARG A 181 -11.10 -31.25 -7.26
CA ARG A 181 -11.15 -29.79 -7.26
C ARG A 181 -11.50 -29.22 -5.90
N ASP A 182 -12.38 -29.88 -5.16
CA ASP A 182 -12.82 -29.43 -3.84
C ASP A 182 -11.67 -29.53 -2.83
N GLU A 183 -10.88 -30.60 -2.90
CA GLU A 183 -9.64 -30.74 -2.14
C GLU A 183 -8.61 -29.68 -2.53
N ALA A 184 -8.42 -29.44 -3.83
CA ALA A 184 -7.50 -28.39 -4.30
C ALA A 184 -7.92 -26.99 -3.84
N LYS A 185 -9.22 -26.70 -3.87
CA LYS A 185 -9.79 -25.44 -3.37
C LYS A 185 -9.58 -25.30 -1.86
N ALA A 186 -9.89 -26.33 -1.07
CA ALA A 186 -9.69 -26.32 0.37
C ALA A 186 -8.22 -26.08 0.73
N GLN A 187 -7.29 -26.76 0.05
CA GLN A 187 -5.86 -26.57 0.25
C GLN A 187 -5.39 -25.16 -0.13
N LEU A 188 -5.89 -24.59 -1.24
CA LEU A 188 -5.57 -23.21 -1.62
C LEU A 188 -6.08 -22.20 -0.60
N ASP A 189 -7.29 -22.40 -0.08
CA ASP A 189 -7.87 -21.51 0.93
C ASP A 189 -7.07 -21.58 2.26
N THR A 190 -6.61 -22.77 2.66
CA THR A 190 -5.65 -22.93 3.78
C THR A 190 -4.35 -22.19 3.52
N ILE A 191 -3.73 -22.33 2.34
CA ILE A 191 -2.49 -21.64 1.98
C ILE A 191 -2.66 -20.12 2.06
N ARG A 192 -3.77 -19.59 1.57
CA ARG A 192 -4.09 -18.15 1.66
C ARG A 192 -4.20 -17.69 3.11
N GLN A 193 -4.88 -18.45 3.95
CA GLN A 193 -5.06 -18.11 5.36
C GLN A 193 -3.73 -18.15 6.13
N GLU A 194 -2.91 -19.17 5.89
CA GLU A 194 -1.56 -19.28 6.47
C GLU A 194 -0.69 -18.09 6.06
N LEU A 195 -0.67 -17.76 4.76
CA LEU A 195 0.09 -16.63 4.24
C LEU A 195 -0.39 -15.32 4.88
N GLU A 196 -1.69 -15.05 4.89
CA GLU A 196 -2.22 -13.82 5.48
C GLU A 196 -1.86 -13.70 6.97
N THR A 197 -2.02 -14.78 7.72
CA THR A 197 -1.65 -14.84 9.15
C THR A 197 -0.16 -14.55 9.35
N ALA A 198 0.70 -15.07 8.47
CA ALA A 198 2.14 -14.84 8.55
C ALA A 198 2.55 -13.41 8.13
N LEU A 199 1.85 -12.79 7.18
CA LEU A 199 2.14 -11.44 6.71
C LEU A 199 1.63 -10.34 7.65
N GLN A 200 0.52 -10.61 8.36
CA GLN A 200 -0.20 -9.62 9.17
C GLN A 200 0.68 -8.89 10.20
N PRO A 201 1.52 -9.55 11.02
CA PRO A 201 2.34 -8.85 12.01
C PRO A 201 3.31 -7.83 11.39
N GLY A 202 3.88 -8.16 10.23
CA GLY A 202 4.78 -7.26 9.49
C GLY A 202 4.05 -6.05 8.90
N ARG A 203 2.81 -6.25 8.42
CA ARG A 203 1.95 -5.17 7.93
C ARG A 203 1.54 -4.22 9.06
N ASP A 204 1.15 -4.78 10.21
CA ASP A 204 0.76 -3.99 11.39
C ASP A 204 1.93 -3.18 11.94
N ALA A 205 3.11 -3.81 12.05
CA ALA A 205 4.33 -3.12 12.48
C ALA A 205 4.70 -1.96 11.54
N ALA A 206 4.61 -2.16 10.23
CA ALA A 206 4.87 -1.11 9.25
C ALA A 206 3.86 0.03 9.33
N LYS A 207 2.57 -0.28 9.46
CA LYS A 207 1.50 0.72 9.65
C LYS A 207 1.72 1.55 10.91
N ALA A 208 2.06 0.90 12.02
CA ALA A 208 2.39 1.59 13.27
C ALA A 208 3.60 2.51 13.10
N ALA A 209 4.69 2.02 12.50
CA ALA A 209 5.90 2.81 12.27
C ALA A 209 5.64 4.03 11.36
N ILE A 210 4.90 3.86 10.26
CA ILE A 210 4.52 4.96 9.37
C ILE A 210 3.66 6.00 10.11
N THR A 211 2.70 5.54 10.92
CA THR A 211 1.85 6.44 11.72
C THR A 211 2.68 7.26 12.70
N THR A 212 3.66 6.63 13.37
CA THR A 212 4.60 7.34 14.24
C THR A 212 5.39 8.41 13.47
N LEU A 213 5.97 8.07 12.32
CA LEU A 213 6.72 9.03 11.51
C LEU A 213 5.86 10.20 11.03
N GLN A 214 4.59 9.94 10.66
CA GLN A 214 3.66 11.00 10.29
C GLN A 214 3.37 11.94 11.47
N ASN A 215 3.11 11.39 12.66
CA ASN A 215 2.87 12.20 13.86
C ASN A 215 4.10 13.02 14.26
N ASP A 216 5.29 12.44 14.14
CA ASP A 216 6.56 13.13 14.37
C ASP A 216 6.76 14.27 13.37
N ALA A 217 6.46 14.04 12.09
CA ALA A 217 6.52 15.07 11.05
C ALA A 217 5.52 16.21 11.31
N LEU A 218 4.27 15.89 11.69
CA LEU A 218 3.26 16.91 12.06
C LEU A 218 3.73 17.74 13.26
N THR A 219 4.32 17.09 14.27
CA THR A 219 4.86 17.76 15.46
C THR A 219 6.02 18.68 15.09
N ALA A 220 6.94 18.21 14.24
CA ALA A 220 8.08 18.98 13.76
C ALA A 220 7.64 20.19 12.93
N ILE A 221 6.64 20.03 12.05
CA ILE A 221 6.08 21.15 11.27
C ILE A 221 5.47 22.18 12.21
N ARG A 222 4.63 21.76 13.18
CA ARG A 222 4.03 22.67 14.16
C ARG A 222 5.08 23.50 14.90
N ALA A 223 6.23 22.92 15.24
CA ALA A 223 7.31 23.61 15.94
C ALA A 223 8.00 24.70 15.11
N LEU A 224 7.89 24.66 13.77
CA LEU A 224 8.42 25.70 12.88
C LEU A 224 7.48 26.90 12.76
N LEU A 225 6.21 26.73 13.12
CA LEU A 225 5.17 27.74 12.93
C LEU A 225 5.25 28.83 14.00
N THR A 226 4.89 30.06 13.63
CA THR A 226 4.67 31.17 14.56
C THR A 226 3.45 30.89 15.45
N THR A 227 3.30 31.61 16.56
CA THR A 227 2.16 31.44 17.47
C THR A 227 0.80 31.58 16.77
N SER A 228 0.65 32.52 15.83
CA SER A 228 -0.59 32.69 15.08
C SER A 228 -0.85 31.53 14.11
N GLN A 229 0.19 31.05 13.42
CA GLN A 229 0.10 29.89 12.55
C GLN A 229 -0.19 28.59 13.33
N GLN A 230 0.33 28.46 14.55
CA GLN A 230 0.05 27.30 15.41
C GLN A 230 -1.44 27.22 15.79
N VAL A 231 -2.12 28.35 16.00
CA VAL A 231 -3.58 28.35 16.25
C VAL A 231 -4.34 27.80 15.04
N ALA A 232 -4.02 28.27 13.84
CA ALA A 232 -4.61 27.77 12.59
C ALA A 232 -4.31 26.27 12.37
N TRP A 233 -3.07 25.85 12.66
CA TRP A 233 -2.66 24.46 12.62
C TRP A 233 -3.44 23.57 13.60
N ASP A 234 -3.59 23.99 14.85
CA ASP A 234 -4.28 23.21 15.89
C ASP A 234 -5.79 23.10 15.61
N ILE A 235 -6.41 24.14 15.05
CA ILE A 235 -7.79 24.09 14.55
C ILE A 235 -7.89 23.05 13.43
N TRP A 236 -6.99 23.07 12.46
CA TRP A 236 -6.99 22.09 11.38
C TRP A 236 -6.76 20.66 11.89
N ILE A 237 -5.80 20.44 12.80
CA ILE A 237 -5.55 19.13 13.39
C ILE A 237 -6.77 18.59 14.14
N SER A 238 -7.51 19.44 14.86
CA SER A 238 -8.66 19.03 15.66
C SER A 238 -9.94 18.84 14.85
N THR A 239 -10.21 19.72 13.89
CA THR A 239 -11.49 19.79 13.16
C THR A 239 -11.43 19.24 11.74
N GLY A 240 -10.23 19.14 11.15
CA GLY A 240 -10.05 18.90 9.72
C GLY A 240 -10.44 20.09 8.82
N GLN A 241 -10.88 21.20 9.39
CA GLN A 241 -11.24 22.41 8.66
C GLN A 241 -9.99 23.14 8.19
N LEU A 242 -9.98 23.58 6.93
CA LEU A 242 -8.91 24.42 6.42
C LEU A 242 -8.99 25.81 7.09
N PRO A 243 -7.85 26.38 7.52
CA PRO A 243 -7.83 27.67 8.20
C PRO A 243 -8.01 28.87 7.26
N CYS A 244 -8.02 28.60 5.96
CA CYS A 244 -8.53 29.44 4.89
C CYS A 244 -9.64 28.65 4.16
#